data_AF-A0A523RZ74-F1
#
_entry.id   AF-A0A523RZ74-F1
#
_cell.length_a   1.000
_cell.length_b   1.000
_cell.length_c   1.000
_cell.angle_alpha   90.00
_cell.angle_beta   90.00
_cell.angle_gamma   90.00
#
_symmetry.space_group_name_H-M   'P 1'
#
loop_
_entity.id
_entity.type
_entity.pdbx_description
1 polymer ?
#
loop_
_entity_poly.entity_id
_entity_poly.type
_entity_poly.pdbx_seq_one_letter_code
_entity_poly.pdbx_strand_id
1 'polypeptide(L)'
;MFQKLLKKIANELSAHNIPYMVIGGQAVLLYGEPRLTKDIDITLGIGIEGLKEVNSIIIQKLNLKALVDENFVQNTMVLMAMDEKTGIRVDFIFSFSLYEKQAIKRASDIKFGNTIVKFASLEDLIIHKIIAGRAIDIEDVRSIILKNPDYNTKYIKRWLQEFDKSLNEKFLKVFQKIVKEIR
;
A
#
# COMPACT_ATOMS: atom_id res chain seq x y z
N MET A 1 5.32 -6.52 17.15
CA MET A 1 4.11 -5.66 17.26
C MET A 1 3.37 -5.58 15.93
N PHE A 2 3.97 -4.97 14.89
CA PHE A 2 3.43 -4.88 13.53
C PHE A 2 2.93 -6.22 12.96
N GLN A 3 3.75 -7.27 13.01
CA GLN A 3 3.37 -8.59 12.50
C GLN A 3 2.08 -9.13 13.16
N LYS A 4 1.89 -8.93 14.47
CA LYS A 4 0.68 -9.38 15.18
C LYS A 4 -0.56 -8.62 14.70
N LEU A 5 -0.43 -7.30 14.51
CA LEU A 5 -1.52 -6.46 14.01
C LEU A 5 -1.85 -6.76 12.54
N LEU A 6 -0.84 -6.88 11.68
CA LEU A 6 -0.99 -7.29 10.28
C LEU A 6 -1.69 -8.64 10.13
N LYS A 7 -1.35 -9.63 10.96
CA LYS A 7 -2.05 -10.92 10.97
C LYS A 7 -3.53 -10.79 11.32
N LYS A 8 -3.87 -9.98 12.33
CA LYS A 8 -5.27 -9.74 12.72
C LYS A 8 -6.04 -9.07 11.58
N ILE A 9 -5.48 -8.00 11.01
CA ILE A 9 -6.08 -7.29 9.88
C ILE A 9 -6.30 -8.23 8.70
N ALA A 10 -5.27 -9.01 8.33
CA ALA A 10 -5.36 -9.98 7.24
C ALA A 10 -6.49 -11.00 7.44
N ASN A 11 -6.60 -11.57 8.65
CA ASN A 11 -7.65 -12.53 8.96
C ASN A 11 -9.05 -11.91 8.84
N GLU A 12 -9.26 -10.71 9.40
CA GLU A 12 -10.57 -10.06 9.37
C GLU A 12 -10.96 -9.61 7.95
N LEU A 13 -10.04 -9.03 7.18
CA LEU A 13 -10.30 -8.66 5.79
C LEU A 13 -10.60 -9.90 4.93
N SER A 14 -9.86 -11.00 5.14
CA SER A 14 -10.13 -12.27 4.44
C SER A 14 -11.48 -12.88 4.84
N ALA A 15 -11.86 -12.82 6.12
CA ALA A 15 -13.14 -13.36 6.60
C ALA A 15 -14.35 -12.61 6.01
N HIS A 16 -14.18 -11.34 5.68
CA HIS A 16 -15.21 -10.50 5.06
C HIS A 16 -15.04 -10.38 3.53
N ASN A 17 -14.15 -11.18 2.93
CA ASN A 17 -13.88 -11.16 1.48
C ASN A 17 -13.47 -9.78 0.94
N ILE A 18 -12.82 -8.94 1.75
CA ILE A 18 -12.34 -7.62 1.34
C ILE A 18 -10.96 -7.79 0.69
N PRO A 19 -10.82 -7.59 -0.63
CA PRO A 19 -9.51 -7.65 -1.28
C PRO A 19 -8.65 -6.51 -0.74
N TYR A 20 -7.37 -6.78 -0.48
CA TYR A 20 -6.46 -5.76 0.03
C TYR A 20 -5.02 -6.06 -0.33
N MET A 21 -4.16 -5.07 -0.15
CA MET A 21 -2.73 -5.26 -0.07
C MET A 21 -2.08 -4.24 0.87
N VAL A 22 -1.08 -4.69 1.61
CA VAL A 22 -0.22 -3.84 2.43
C VAL A 22 0.77 -3.12 1.52
N ILE A 23 0.84 -1.79 1.63
CA ILE A 23 1.68 -0.93 0.81
C ILE A 23 2.70 -0.18 1.69
N GLY A 24 3.24 0.93 1.19
CA GLY A 24 3.93 1.91 2.02
C GLY A 24 5.24 1.39 2.62
N GLY A 25 5.59 1.90 3.81
CA GLY A 25 6.86 1.56 4.47
C GLY A 25 6.99 0.09 4.84
N GLN A 26 5.88 -0.58 5.17
CA GLN A 26 5.87 -2.02 5.49
C GLN A 26 6.24 -2.88 4.29
N ALA A 27 5.78 -2.51 3.08
CA ALA A 27 6.12 -3.23 1.85
C ALA A 27 7.58 -3.02 1.43
N VAL A 28 8.19 -1.88 1.76
CA VAL A 28 9.63 -1.63 1.50
C VAL A 28 10.52 -2.64 2.21
N LEU A 29 10.11 -3.13 3.39
CA LEU A 29 10.87 -4.13 4.15
C LEU A 29 11.07 -5.45 3.39
N LEU A 30 10.27 -5.73 2.36
CA LEU A 30 10.40 -6.94 1.55
C LEU A 30 11.43 -6.81 0.43
N TYR A 31 11.61 -5.60 -0.12
CA TYR A 31 12.32 -5.43 -1.39
C TYR A 31 13.46 -4.40 -1.34
N GLY A 32 13.43 -3.45 -0.41
CA GLY A 32 14.38 -2.32 -0.34
C GLY A 32 15.31 -2.38 0.87
N GLU A 33 15.85 -1.23 1.27
CA GLU A 33 16.58 -1.08 2.53
C GLU A 33 15.59 -1.01 3.70
N PRO A 34 15.76 -1.86 4.74
CA PRO A 34 15.00 -1.74 5.96
C PRO A 34 15.16 -0.36 6.58
N ARG A 35 14.02 0.30 6.87
CA ARG A 35 13.98 1.58 7.58
C ARG A 35 12.85 1.59 8.58
N LEU A 36 12.92 2.54 9.52
CA LEU A 36 11.84 2.73 10.47
C LEU A 36 10.56 3.19 9.75
N THR A 37 9.47 2.50 9.99
CA THR A 37 8.09 2.88 9.64
C THR A 37 7.25 2.76 10.90
N LYS A 38 6.37 3.73 11.12
CA LYS A 38 5.57 3.86 12.35
C LYS A 38 4.11 3.44 12.15
N ASP A 39 3.76 3.13 10.91
CA ASP A 39 2.42 2.99 10.40
C ASP A 39 2.29 1.76 9.50
N ILE A 40 1.04 1.40 9.25
CA ILE A 40 0.65 0.37 8.30
C ILE A 40 -0.28 1.03 7.29
N ASP A 41 0.09 0.98 6.01
CA ASP A 41 -0.74 1.49 4.92
C ASP A 41 -1.38 0.30 4.18
N ILE A 42 -2.70 0.34 3.97
CA ILE A 42 -3.44 -0.74 3.32
C ILE A 42 -4.37 -0.17 2.26
N THR A 43 -4.18 -0.58 1.01
CA THR A 43 -5.21 -0.36 -0.02
C THR A 43 -6.26 -1.44 0.08
N LEU A 44 -7.53 -1.03 0.14
CA LEU A 44 -8.71 -1.89 0.07
C LEU A 44 -9.30 -1.85 -1.34
N GLY A 45 -9.56 -3.01 -1.92
CA GLY A 45 -10.14 -3.20 -3.25
C GLY A 45 -11.65 -2.99 -3.32
N ILE A 46 -12.16 -2.11 -2.46
CA ILE A 46 -13.57 -1.71 -2.34
C ILE A 46 -13.62 -0.18 -2.33
N GLY A 47 -14.72 0.39 -2.84
CA GLY A 47 -14.94 1.83 -2.80
C GLY A 47 -15.51 2.29 -1.46
N ILE A 48 -15.81 3.58 -1.38
CA ILE A 48 -16.32 4.23 -0.17
C ILE A 48 -17.66 3.66 0.30
N GLU A 49 -18.41 2.98 -0.58
CA GLU A 49 -19.62 2.24 -0.24
C GLU A 49 -19.40 1.17 0.84
N GLY A 50 -18.19 0.63 0.95
CA GLY A 50 -17.80 -0.33 1.98
C GLY A 50 -17.40 0.30 3.32
N LEU A 51 -17.45 1.63 3.46
CA LEU A 51 -16.99 2.33 4.66
C LEU A 51 -17.64 1.81 5.94
N LYS A 52 -18.96 1.58 5.93
CA LYS A 52 -19.68 1.10 7.12
C LYS A 52 -19.20 -0.28 7.58
N GLU A 53 -18.96 -1.18 6.63
CA GLU A 53 -18.45 -2.53 6.90
C GLU A 53 -17.01 -2.46 7.45
N VAL A 54 -16.13 -1.73 6.78
CA VAL A 54 -14.73 -1.56 7.23
C VAL A 54 -14.68 -0.91 8.60
N ASN A 55 -15.49 0.13 8.84
CA ASN A 55 -15.57 0.81 10.13
C ASN A 55 -16.01 -0.15 11.25
N SER A 56 -16.99 -1.01 10.97
CA SER A 56 -17.43 -2.06 11.91
C SER A 56 -16.30 -3.06 12.20
N ILE A 57 -15.58 -3.53 11.19
CA ILE A 57 -14.44 -4.45 11.35
C ILE A 57 -13.35 -3.81 12.22
N ILE A 58 -12.94 -2.56 11.92
CA ILE A 58 -11.84 -1.92 12.67
C ILE A 58 -12.20 -1.71 14.13
N ILE A 59 -13.43 -1.29 14.45
CA ILE A 59 -13.87 -1.02 15.82
C ILE A 59 -14.11 -2.34 16.56
N GLN A 60 -14.92 -3.23 16.01
CA GLN A 60 -15.47 -4.37 16.75
C GLN A 60 -14.57 -5.60 16.73
N LYS A 61 -13.79 -5.80 15.65
CA LYS A 61 -12.97 -7.01 15.47
C LYS A 61 -11.50 -6.73 15.74
N LEU A 62 -11.00 -5.60 15.24
CA LEU A 62 -9.59 -5.24 15.38
C LEU A 62 -9.29 -4.43 16.66
N ASN A 63 -10.32 -3.86 17.30
CA ASN A 63 -10.18 -2.93 18.44
C ASN A 63 -9.29 -1.72 18.11
N LEU A 64 -9.44 -1.18 16.90
CA LEU A 64 -8.77 0.05 16.47
C LEU A 64 -9.70 1.25 16.69
N LYS A 65 -9.12 2.36 17.10
CA LYS A 65 -9.82 3.63 17.23
C LYS A 65 -9.73 4.41 15.92
N ALA A 66 -10.86 4.75 15.32
CA ALA A 66 -10.90 5.70 14.21
C ALA A 66 -10.40 7.07 14.67
N LEU A 67 -9.55 7.70 13.86
CA LEU A 67 -8.94 9.01 14.13
C LEU A 67 -9.59 10.16 13.36
N VAL A 68 -10.51 9.82 12.44
CA VAL A 68 -11.15 10.74 11.50
C VAL A 68 -12.65 10.47 11.44
N ASP A 69 -13.42 11.48 11.07
CA ASP A 69 -14.86 11.36 10.87
C ASP A 69 -15.21 10.86 9.45
N GLU A 70 -16.47 10.50 9.23
CA GLU A 70 -16.93 10.00 7.93
C GLU A 70 -16.75 11.02 6.79
N ASN A 71 -16.88 12.33 7.09
CA ASN A 71 -16.71 13.39 6.08
C ASN A 71 -15.28 13.43 5.56
N PHE A 72 -14.29 13.29 6.45
CA PHE A 72 -12.90 13.18 6.06
C PHE A 72 -12.67 11.98 5.16
N VAL A 73 -13.22 10.81 5.50
CA VAL A 73 -13.05 9.60 4.68
C VAL A 73 -13.73 9.76 3.32
N GLN A 74 -14.92 10.36 3.24
CA GLN A 74 -15.60 10.60 1.96
C GLN A 74 -14.82 11.54 1.04
N ASN A 75 -14.11 12.52 1.61
CA ASN A 75 -13.32 13.48 0.83
C ASN A 75 -11.94 12.96 0.42
N THR A 76 -11.33 12.11 1.25
CA THR A 76 -9.93 11.67 1.07
C THR A 76 -9.80 10.22 0.62
N MET A 77 -10.86 9.43 0.75
CA MET A 77 -10.85 7.97 0.60
C MET A 77 -9.94 7.26 1.61
N VAL A 78 -9.60 7.90 2.73
CA VAL A 78 -8.71 7.33 3.76
C VAL A 78 -9.38 7.30 5.13
N LEU A 79 -9.54 6.09 5.68
CA LEU A 79 -9.93 5.87 7.07
C LEU A 79 -8.67 5.63 7.90
N MET A 80 -8.33 6.62 8.71
CA MET A 80 -7.19 6.55 9.63
C MET A 80 -7.64 5.94 10.95
N ALA A 81 -6.90 4.94 11.44
CA ALA A 81 -7.17 4.27 12.69
C ALA A 81 -5.89 4.04 13.51
N MET A 82 -6.03 3.77 14.80
CA MET A 82 -4.89 3.51 15.69
C MET A 82 -5.17 2.35 16.64
N ASP A 83 -4.18 1.47 16.82
CA ASP A 83 -4.13 0.55 17.95
C ASP A 83 -3.60 1.32 19.16
N GLU A 84 -4.50 1.74 20.07
CA GLU A 84 -4.15 2.54 21.25
C GLU A 84 -3.17 1.83 22.19
N LYS A 85 -3.11 0.49 22.18
CA LYS A 85 -2.17 -0.27 23.03
C LYS A 85 -0.74 -0.17 22.53
N THR A 86 -0.56 -0.09 21.22
CA THR A 86 0.76 -0.11 20.58
C THR A 86 1.19 1.24 20.01
N GLY A 87 0.26 2.19 19.87
CA GLY A 87 0.47 3.47 19.19
C GLY A 87 0.70 3.33 17.68
N ILE A 88 0.31 2.19 17.07
CA ILE A 88 0.51 1.97 15.63
C ILE A 88 -0.68 2.57 14.90
N ARG A 89 -0.40 3.48 13.95
CA ARG A 89 -1.39 3.99 13.02
C ARG A 89 -1.60 3.01 11.87
N VAL A 90 -2.84 2.84 11.45
CA VAL A 90 -3.22 2.07 10.28
C VAL A 90 -4.09 2.94 9.39
N ASP A 91 -3.66 3.14 8.15
CA ASP A 91 -4.40 3.92 7.15
C ASP A 91 -5.04 2.95 6.15
N PHE A 92 -6.37 2.93 6.13
CA PHE A 92 -7.18 2.12 5.21
C PHE A 92 -7.62 2.99 4.04
N ILE A 93 -7.09 2.71 2.85
CA ILE A 93 -7.29 3.50 1.63
C ILE A 93 -8.30 2.78 0.76
N PHE A 94 -9.47 3.38 0.54
CA PHE A 94 -10.51 2.84 -0.31
C PHE A 94 -10.17 3.13 -1.77
N SER A 95 -9.96 2.10 -2.59
CA SER A 95 -9.70 2.28 -4.00
C SER A 95 -10.21 1.13 -4.86
N PHE A 96 -10.95 1.47 -5.90
CA PHE A 96 -11.51 0.50 -6.84
C PHE A 96 -10.99 0.71 -8.28
N SER A 97 -9.95 1.51 -8.46
CA SER A 97 -9.39 1.83 -9.79
C SER A 97 -8.96 0.57 -10.56
N LEU A 98 -8.92 0.65 -11.89
CA LEU A 98 -8.44 -0.45 -12.74
C LEU A 98 -7.02 -0.89 -12.37
N TYR A 99 -6.16 0.07 -12.04
CA TYR A 99 -4.81 -0.18 -11.55
C TYR A 99 -4.83 -0.94 -10.23
N GLU A 100 -5.55 -0.45 -9.22
CA GLU A 100 -5.54 -1.05 -7.89
C GLU A 100 -6.16 -2.45 -7.88
N LYS A 101 -7.21 -2.69 -8.69
CA LYS A 101 -7.73 -4.04 -8.91
C LYS A 101 -6.68 -4.98 -9.48
N GLN A 102 -5.82 -4.51 -10.38
CA GLN A 102 -4.73 -5.31 -10.94
C GLN A 102 -3.60 -5.50 -9.92
N ALA A 103 -3.21 -4.46 -9.19
CA ALA A 103 -2.15 -4.50 -8.19
C ALA A 103 -2.51 -5.46 -7.03
N ILE A 104 -3.74 -5.39 -6.51
CA ILE A 104 -4.23 -6.30 -5.46
C ILE A 104 -4.23 -7.75 -5.93
N LYS A 105 -4.62 -8.03 -7.19
CA LYS A 105 -4.54 -9.39 -7.76
C LYS A 105 -3.11 -9.91 -7.89
N ARG A 106 -2.14 -9.01 -8.04
CA ARG A 106 -0.71 -9.30 -8.14
C ARG A 106 0.01 -9.29 -6.78
N ALA A 107 -0.70 -9.00 -5.70
CA ALA A 107 -0.10 -8.90 -4.38
C ALA A 107 0.63 -10.18 -4.00
N SER A 108 1.81 -10.02 -3.40
CA SER A 108 2.65 -11.11 -2.91
C SER A 108 2.08 -11.66 -1.60
N ASP A 109 1.90 -12.97 -1.53
CA ASP A 109 1.48 -13.68 -0.33
C ASP A 109 2.69 -13.89 0.59
N ILE A 110 2.71 -13.17 1.73
CA ILE A 110 3.78 -13.27 2.72
C ILE A 110 3.29 -14.03 3.95
N LYS A 111 4.03 -15.08 4.32
CA LYS A 111 3.65 -15.97 5.43
C LYS A 111 4.13 -15.44 6.77
N PHE A 112 3.20 -15.10 7.66
CA PHE A 112 3.45 -14.74 9.06
C PHE A 112 2.94 -15.84 10.01
N GLY A 113 3.76 -16.87 10.19
CA GLY A 113 3.33 -18.10 10.87
C GLY A 113 2.31 -18.85 10.01
N ASN A 114 1.07 -19.01 10.51
CA ASN A 114 0.00 -19.69 9.76
C ASN A 114 -0.93 -18.72 9.01
N THR A 115 -0.67 -17.42 9.05
CA THR A 115 -1.47 -16.41 8.36
C THR A 115 -0.73 -15.92 7.12
N ILE A 116 -1.43 -15.85 6.00
CA ILE A 116 -0.95 -15.19 4.79
C ILE A 116 -1.36 -13.71 4.87
N VAL A 117 -0.41 -12.81 4.62
CA VAL A 117 -0.65 -11.37 4.51
C VAL A 117 -0.29 -10.93 3.11
N LYS A 118 -1.21 -10.25 2.42
CA LYS A 118 -1.01 -9.75 1.07
C LYS A 118 -0.25 -8.43 1.09
N PHE A 119 0.93 -8.39 0.46
CA PHE A 119 1.73 -7.18 0.28
C PHE A 119 1.78 -6.77 -1.17
N ALA A 120 1.98 -5.49 -1.46
CA ALA A 120 2.22 -5.01 -2.82
C ALA A 120 3.33 -5.83 -3.49
N SER A 121 3.16 -6.08 -4.79
CA SER A 121 4.24 -6.64 -5.60
C SER A 121 5.40 -5.64 -5.69
N LEU A 122 6.58 -6.14 -6.04
CA LEU A 122 7.78 -5.30 -6.25
C LEU A 122 7.48 -4.11 -7.17
N GLU A 123 6.89 -4.37 -8.33
CA GLU A 123 6.62 -3.32 -9.32
C GLU A 123 5.52 -2.35 -8.88
N ASP A 124 4.47 -2.85 -8.25
CA ASP A 124 3.37 -2.00 -7.77
C ASP A 124 3.84 -1.10 -6.62
N LEU A 125 4.76 -1.58 -5.77
CA LEU A 125 5.42 -0.73 -4.77
C LEU A 125 6.24 0.38 -5.43
N ILE A 126 7.03 0.08 -6.46
CA ILE A 126 7.79 1.10 -7.20
C ILE A 126 6.84 2.16 -7.78
N ILE A 127 5.73 1.74 -8.40
CA ILE A 127 4.73 2.66 -8.97
C ILE A 127 4.17 3.57 -7.88
N HIS A 128 3.75 3.03 -6.73
CA HIS A 128 3.20 3.82 -5.61
C HIS A 128 4.20 4.86 -5.12
N LYS A 129 5.48 4.47 -5.00
CA LYS A 129 6.55 5.37 -4.53
C LYS A 129 6.86 6.48 -5.52
N ILE A 130 6.89 6.18 -6.82
CA ILE A 130 7.08 7.20 -7.85
C ILE A 130 5.94 8.21 -7.85
N ILE A 131 4.69 7.74 -7.70
CA ILE A 131 3.51 8.62 -7.63
C ILE A 131 3.53 9.49 -6.37
N ALA A 132 3.91 8.91 -5.22
CA ALA A 132 4.02 9.65 -3.97
C ALA A 132 5.13 10.73 -4.01
N GLY A 133 6.26 10.44 -4.68
CA GLY A 133 7.25 11.43 -5.09
C GLY A 133 8.05 12.11 -3.97
N ARG A 134 7.84 11.76 -2.69
CA ARG A 134 8.61 12.35 -1.57
C ARG A 134 10.07 11.89 -1.65
N ALA A 135 10.99 12.69 -1.10
CA ALA A 135 12.42 12.37 -1.11
C ALA A 135 12.71 10.93 -0.62
N ILE A 136 12.08 10.51 0.48
CA ILE A 136 12.22 9.15 1.02
C ILE A 136 11.65 8.07 0.10
N ASP A 137 10.58 8.37 -0.65
CA ASP A 137 10.01 7.40 -1.59
C ASP A 137 10.92 7.22 -2.80
N ILE A 138 11.57 8.29 -3.26
CA ILE A 138 12.57 8.20 -4.33
C ILE A 138 13.77 7.38 -3.87
N GLU A 139 14.28 7.58 -2.65
CA GLU A 139 15.35 6.75 -2.08
C GLU A 139 14.93 5.28 -1.94
N ASP A 140 13.70 5.02 -1.48
CA ASP A 140 13.14 3.67 -1.42
C ASP A 140 13.17 3.01 -2.82
N VAL A 141 12.75 3.73 -3.88
CA VAL A 141 12.80 3.23 -5.27
C VAL A 141 14.22 2.90 -5.71
N ARG A 142 15.20 3.76 -5.38
CA ARG A 142 16.61 3.51 -5.73
C ARG A 142 17.10 2.19 -5.15
N SER A 143 16.88 2.01 -3.84
CA SER A 143 17.28 0.80 -3.12
C SER A 143 16.58 -0.45 -3.66
N ILE A 144 15.26 -0.36 -3.90
CA ILE A 144 14.47 -1.48 -4.42
C ILE A 144 15.01 -1.93 -5.79
N ILE A 145 15.29 -0.98 -6.70
CA ILE A 145 15.83 -1.28 -8.04
C ILE A 145 17.21 -1.93 -7.97
N LEU A 146 18.09 -1.42 -7.11
CA LEU A 146 19.44 -1.96 -6.92
C LEU A 146 19.42 -3.42 -6.42
N LYS A 147 18.52 -3.74 -5.49
CA LYS A 147 18.41 -5.08 -4.92
C LYS A 147 17.72 -6.11 -5.83
N ASN A 148 16.90 -5.64 -6.77
CA ASN A 148 16.02 -6.51 -7.56
C ASN A 148 16.18 -6.22 -9.07
N PRO A 149 17.34 -6.47 -9.69
CA PRO A 149 17.65 -6.01 -11.06
C PRO A 149 16.69 -6.54 -12.15
N ASP A 150 16.00 -7.66 -11.88
CA ASP A 150 15.11 -8.35 -12.82
C ASP A 150 13.64 -7.88 -12.74
N TYR A 151 13.35 -6.72 -12.14
CA TYR A 151 12.01 -6.16 -12.07
C TYR A 151 11.38 -5.95 -13.46
N ASN A 152 10.06 -6.10 -13.55
CA ASN A 152 9.34 -5.94 -14.81
C ASN A 152 9.20 -4.46 -15.21
N THR A 153 10.25 -3.95 -15.87
CA THR A 153 10.32 -2.56 -16.33
C THR A 153 9.16 -2.20 -17.28
N LYS A 154 8.72 -3.15 -18.12
CA LYS A 154 7.64 -2.91 -19.10
C LYS A 154 6.32 -2.64 -18.39
N TYR A 155 6.03 -3.38 -17.32
CA TYR A 155 4.84 -3.19 -16.49
C TYR A 155 4.83 -1.82 -15.81
N ILE A 156 5.94 -1.45 -15.16
CA ILE A 156 6.08 -0.14 -14.49
C ILE A 156 5.88 1.00 -15.50
N LYS A 157 6.61 0.97 -16.62
CA LYS A 157 6.51 2.02 -17.65
C LYS A 157 5.09 2.15 -18.19
N ARG A 158 4.38 1.03 -18.44
CA ARG A 158 2.99 1.05 -18.91
C ARG A 158 2.09 1.81 -17.94
N TRP A 159 2.14 1.50 -16.66
CA TRP A 159 1.25 2.13 -15.68
C TRP A 159 1.62 3.59 -15.41
N LEU A 160 2.91 3.92 -15.30
CA LEU A 160 3.34 5.31 -15.16
C LEU A 160 2.90 6.15 -16.36
N GLN A 161 2.91 5.60 -17.58
CA GLN A 161 2.37 6.28 -18.76
C GLN A 161 0.87 6.54 -18.67
N GLU A 162 0.09 5.58 -18.16
CA GLU A 162 -1.35 5.78 -17.97
C GLU A 162 -1.65 6.82 -16.89
N PHE A 163 -0.84 6.87 -15.82
CA PHE A 163 -0.94 7.91 -14.79
C PHE A 163 -0.51 9.28 -15.30
N ASP A 164 0.58 9.38 -16.08
CA ASP A 164 1.01 10.64 -16.70
C ASP A 164 -0.11 11.26 -17.54
N LYS A 165 -0.81 10.44 -18.35
CA LYS A 165 -1.96 10.90 -19.15
C LYS A 165 -3.13 11.33 -18.28
N SER A 166 -3.45 10.55 -17.25
CA SER A 166 -4.65 10.77 -16.44
C SER A 166 -4.51 11.94 -15.46
N LEU A 167 -3.30 12.20 -14.98
CA LEU A 167 -3.00 13.20 -13.95
C LEU A 167 -2.25 14.42 -14.49
N ASN A 168 -1.88 14.42 -15.79
CA ASN A 168 -1.08 15.46 -16.43
C ASN A 168 0.28 15.69 -15.72
N GLU A 169 0.94 14.59 -15.36
CA GLU A 169 2.19 14.54 -14.61
C GLU A 169 3.32 13.87 -15.44
N LYS A 170 4.53 13.77 -14.86
CA LYS A 170 5.72 13.21 -15.54
C LYS A 170 6.40 12.08 -14.75
N PHE A 171 5.62 11.21 -14.13
CA PHE A 171 6.07 10.05 -13.36
C PHE A 171 6.98 9.12 -14.16
N LEU A 172 6.67 8.83 -15.43
CA LEU A 172 7.53 7.99 -16.27
C LEU A 172 8.94 8.58 -16.39
N LYS A 173 9.02 9.91 -16.58
CA LYS A 173 10.31 10.61 -16.70
C LYS A 173 11.10 10.55 -15.40
N VAL A 174 10.44 10.66 -14.25
CA VAL A 174 11.06 10.51 -12.93
C VAL A 174 11.66 9.11 -12.79
N PHE A 175 10.87 8.07 -13.08
CA PHE A 175 11.34 6.68 -13.03
C PHE A 175 12.53 6.44 -13.96
N GLN A 176 12.47 6.90 -15.21
CA GLN A 176 13.57 6.78 -16.17
C GLN A 176 14.85 7.48 -15.71
N LYS A 177 14.73 8.66 -15.09
CA LYS A 177 15.86 9.39 -14.53
C LYS A 177 16.54 8.56 -13.43
N ILE A 178 15.77 8.00 -12.49
CA ILE A 178 16.30 7.15 -11.42
C ILE A 178 17.04 5.94 -11.99
N VAL A 179 16.42 5.23 -12.95
CA VAL A 179 17.06 4.06 -13.58
C VAL A 179 18.37 4.42 -14.28
N LYS A 180 18.46 5.60 -14.90
CA LYS A 180 19.68 6.10 -15.55
C LYS A 180 20.77 6.52 -14.55
N GLU A 181 20.41 6.99 -13.37
CA GLU A 181 21.39 7.37 -12.33
C GLU A 181 22.03 6.16 -11.66
N ILE A 182 21.35 5.01 -11.67
CA ILE A 182 21.77 3.79 -10.99
C ILE A 182 22.53 2.83 -11.91
N ARG A 183 22.35 2.94 -13.22
CA ARG A 183 22.99 2.10 -14.25
C ARG A 183 24.07 2.87 -14.99
#